data_AF-A0A2S7MZK1-F1
#
_entry.id   AF-A0A2S7MZK1-F1
#
_cell.length_a   1.000
_cell.length_b   1.000
_cell.length_c   1.000
_cell.angle_alpha   90.00
_cell.angle_beta   90.00
_cell.angle_gamma   90.00
#
_symmetry.space_group_name_H-M   'P 1'
#
loop_
_entity.id
_entity.type
_entity.pdbx_description
1 polymer ?
#
loop_
_entity_poly.entity_id
_entity_poly.type
_entity_poly.pdbx_seq_one_letter_code
_entity_poly.pdbx_strand_id
1 'polypeptide(L)'
;MYTKGGQKVNSPVGRKIRTEKVVRALGIPVNKNLPPLHKDKEHEIRTIEAIIDRAIANTIVSAKGSGAPDEVIDELIDRYYREGLFTPYELEFLENEDPEQDELNTYSWRIECNSALLWAVSLVRDLPFPNDLSDVQMLYDLILQSEREELLQQAQFRDYHVLMDELDLYYRLHWALVETRLHNQELAVSINPGVVYERRYGLTWLLNLDGEEWEEITMDT
;
A
#
# COMPACT_ATOMS: atom_id res chain seq x y z
N MET A 1 2.95 -36.38 8.07
CA MET A 1 3.68 -35.61 9.10
C MET A 1 4.07 -34.28 8.48
N TYR A 2 3.20 -33.27 8.57
CA TYR A 2 3.48 -31.93 8.07
C TYR A 2 4.32 -31.15 9.10
N THR A 3 5.26 -30.37 8.60
CA THR A 3 6.46 -29.87 9.27
C THR A 3 6.17 -28.82 10.36
N LYS A 4 6.39 -29.18 11.63
CA LYS A 4 6.54 -28.23 12.76
C LYS A 4 7.63 -27.17 12.54
N GLY A 5 8.54 -27.38 11.58
CA GLY A 5 9.59 -26.44 11.18
C GLY A 5 9.08 -25.24 10.36
N GLY A 6 8.15 -25.44 9.42
CA GLY A 6 7.61 -24.37 8.57
C GLY A 6 6.75 -23.37 9.33
N GLN A 7 5.94 -23.85 10.28
CA GLN A 7 5.09 -23.01 11.15
C GLN A 7 5.90 -22.05 12.05
N LYS A 8 7.09 -22.44 12.51
CA LYS A 8 7.97 -21.55 13.30
C LYS A 8 8.59 -20.45 12.44
N VAL A 9 8.96 -20.76 11.20
CA VAL A 9 9.52 -19.78 10.27
C VAL A 9 8.47 -18.72 9.96
N ASN A 10 7.25 -19.11 9.61
CA ASN A 10 6.21 -18.16 9.20
C ASN A 10 5.43 -17.53 10.37
N SER A 11 5.90 -17.70 11.61
CA SER A 11 5.34 -17.03 12.79
C SER A 11 5.62 -15.52 12.77
N PRO A 12 4.83 -14.69 13.47
CA PRO A 12 5.11 -13.25 13.64
C PRO A 12 6.55 -12.96 14.09
N VAL A 13 7.06 -13.75 15.04
CA VAL A 13 8.43 -13.63 15.54
C VAL A 13 9.46 -14.06 14.48
N GLY A 14 9.21 -15.17 13.79
CA GLY A 14 10.08 -15.65 12.72
C GLY A 14 10.19 -14.65 11.57
N ARG A 15 9.07 -14.03 11.19
CA ARG A 15 8.99 -12.93 10.23
C ARG A 15 9.82 -11.74 10.67
N LYS A 16 9.60 -11.25 11.90
CA LYS A 16 10.37 -10.14 12.49
C LYS A 16 11.87 -10.35 12.39
N ILE A 17 12.34 -11.57 12.71
CA ILE A 17 13.77 -11.89 12.65
C ILE A 17 14.29 -11.80 11.21
N ARG A 18 13.53 -12.27 10.21
CA ARG A 18 13.93 -12.21 8.79
C ARG A 18 14.00 -10.78 8.29
N THR A 19 12.96 -9.99 8.50
CA THR A 19 12.89 -8.60 8.01
C THR A 19 13.92 -7.72 8.72
N GLU A 20 14.12 -7.85 10.03
CA GLU A 20 15.21 -7.16 10.74
C GLU A 20 16.59 -7.50 10.18
N LYS A 21 16.80 -8.75 9.73
CA LYS A 21 18.07 -9.13 9.10
C LYS A 21 18.26 -8.40 7.77
N VAL A 22 17.21 -8.26 6.96
CA VAL A 22 17.23 -7.47 5.72
C VAL A 22 17.51 -6.00 6.03
N VAL A 23 16.77 -5.40 6.95
CA VAL A 23 16.91 -3.99 7.35
C VAL A 23 18.32 -3.69 7.88
N ARG A 24 18.88 -4.54 8.75
CA ARG A 24 20.27 -4.40 9.23
C ARG A 24 21.29 -4.53 8.10
N ALA A 25 21.07 -5.42 7.13
CA ALA A 25 21.98 -5.60 6.00
C ALA A 25 22.02 -4.36 5.08
N LEU A 26 20.96 -3.54 5.09
CA LEU A 26 20.88 -2.25 4.41
C LEU A 26 21.49 -1.10 5.24
N GLY A 27 22.04 -1.37 6.43
CA GLY A 27 22.61 -0.34 7.31
C GLY A 27 21.55 0.49 8.05
N ILE A 28 20.29 0.06 8.03
CA ILE A 28 19.17 0.78 8.68
C ILE A 28 19.06 0.32 10.15
N PRO A 29 18.83 1.25 11.11
CA PRO A 29 18.61 0.88 12.49
C PRO A 29 17.37 0.01 12.66
N VAL A 30 17.39 -0.88 13.65
CA VAL A 30 16.23 -1.70 14.01
C VAL A 30 15.90 -1.55 15.47
N ASN A 31 14.61 -1.41 15.76
CA ASN A 31 14.10 -1.41 17.12
C ASN A 31 13.83 -2.83 17.59
N LYS A 32 14.63 -3.33 18.53
CA LYS A 32 14.46 -4.66 19.10
C LYS A 32 13.12 -4.81 19.84
N ASN A 33 12.59 -3.72 20.37
CA ASN A 33 11.37 -3.65 21.16
C ASN A 33 10.13 -3.38 20.30
N LEU A 34 10.27 -3.03 19.02
CA LEU A 34 9.13 -2.90 18.11
C LEU A 34 8.45 -4.28 18.02
N PRO A 35 7.16 -4.41 18.37
CA PRO A 35 6.51 -5.71 18.42
C PRO A 35 6.45 -6.34 17.02
N PRO A 36 6.42 -7.68 16.90
CA PRO A 36 6.10 -8.30 15.62
C PRO A 36 4.67 -7.94 15.22
N LEU A 37 4.40 -7.82 13.92
CA LEU A 37 3.01 -7.69 13.45
C LEU A 37 2.23 -8.96 13.78
N HIS A 38 1.26 -8.82 14.67
CA HIS A 38 0.36 -9.89 15.07
C HIS A 38 -0.80 -10.00 14.08
N LYS A 39 -1.18 -11.23 13.77
CA LYS A 39 -2.50 -11.53 13.25
C LYS A 39 -3.00 -12.70 14.07
N ASP A 40 -3.78 -12.40 15.11
CA ASP A 40 -4.11 -13.37 16.16
C ASP A 40 -5.16 -14.40 15.73
N LYS A 41 -5.81 -14.19 14.59
CA LYS A 41 -6.73 -15.13 13.93
C LYS A 41 -6.63 -14.93 12.42
N GLU A 42 -6.82 -15.99 11.63
CA GLU A 42 -7.02 -15.89 10.18
C GLU A 42 -8.29 -15.05 9.88
N HIS A 43 -8.21 -13.72 10.04
CA HIS A 43 -9.17 -12.83 9.43
C HIS A 43 -8.92 -12.86 7.93
N GLU A 44 -10.01 -12.91 7.17
CA GLU A 44 -9.99 -12.88 5.73
C GLU A 44 -9.31 -11.58 5.28
N ILE A 45 -8.21 -11.73 4.53
CA ILE A 45 -7.66 -10.63 3.75
C ILE A 45 -8.76 -10.05 2.87
N ARG A 46 -8.72 -8.75 2.55
CA ARG A 46 -9.70 -8.14 1.64
C ARG A 46 -9.72 -8.93 0.33
N THR A 47 -10.90 -9.09 -0.28
CA THR A 47 -11.03 -9.88 -1.51
C THR A 47 -10.35 -9.19 -2.69
N ILE A 48 -10.09 -9.94 -3.77
CA ILE A 48 -9.54 -9.38 -5.01
C ILE A 48 -10.46 -8.27 -5.54
N GLU A 49 -11.78 -8.46 -5.48
CA GLU A 49 -12.75 -7.45 -5.88
C GLU A 49 -12.56 -6.14 -5.12
N ALA A 50 -12.46 -6.20 -3.79
CA ALA A 50 -12.22 -5.02 -2.98
C ALA A 50 -10.89 -4.35 -3.33
N ILE A 51 -9.83 -5.14 -3.57
CA ILE A 51 -8.51 -4.63 -3.93
C ILE A 51 -8.52 -3.92 -5.28
N ILE A 52 -9.18 -4.50 -6.29
CA ILE A 52 -9.31 -3.89 -7.61
C ILE A 52 -10.17 -2.63 -7.55
N ASP A 53 -11.31 -2.66 -6.84
CA ASP A 53 -12.15 -1.48 -6.65
C ASP A 53 -11.36 -0.35 -5.96
N ARG A 54 -10.60 -0.66 -4.90
CA ARG A 54 -9.74 0.31 -4.23
C ARG A 54 -8.64 0.84 -5.13
N ALA A 55 -8.03 -0.02 -5.95
CA ALA A 55 -7.01 0.41 -6.90
C ALA A 55 -7.58 1.38 -7.95
N ILE A 56 -8.79 1.12 -8.44
CA ILE A 56 -9.50 2.03 -9.34
C ILE A 56 -9.79 3.37 -8.65
N ALA A 57 -10.35 3.35 -7.43
CA ALA A 57 -10.63 4.57 -6.67
C ALA A 57 -9.36 5.42 -6.46
N ASN A 58 -8.28 4.80 -5.99
CA ASN A 58 -6.97 5.43 -5.82
C ASN A 58 -6.42 6.02 -7.12
N THR A 59 -6.61 5.34 -8.26
CA THR A 59 -6.18 5.83 -9.57
C THR A 59 -6.93 7.12 -9.93
N ILE A 60 -8.24 7.18 -9.71
CA ILE A 60 -9.07 8.34 -10.08
C ILE A 60 -8.73 9.55 -9.20
N VAL A 61 -8.68 9.38 -7.87
CA VAL A 61 -8.31 10.48 -6.97
C VAL A 61 -6.86 10.92 -7.16
N SER A 62 -5.96 9.98 -7.46
CA SER A 62 -4.56 10.32 -7.76
C SER A 62 -4.41 11.07 -9.07
N ALA A 63 -5.20 10.73 -10.10
CA ALA A 63 -5.20 11.44 -11.37
C ALA A 63 -5.62 12.90 -11.17
N LYS A 64 -6.69 13.15 -10.40
CA LYS A 64 -7.11 14.51 -10.04
C LYS A 64 -6.04 15.24 -9.22
N GLY A 65 -5.51 14.59 -8.18
CA GLY A 65 -4.42 15.14 -7.36
C GLY A 65 -3.15 15.48 -8.16
N SER A 66 -2.92 14.76 -9.27
CA SER A 66 -1.81 15.00 -10.20
C SER A 66 -2.11 16.08 -11.26
N GLY A 67 -3.30 16.69 -11.22
CA GLY A 67 -3.71 17.76 -12.14
C GLY A 67 -4.26 17.29 -13.48
N ALA A 68 -4.82 16.08 -13.56
CA ALA A 68 -5.60 15.69 -14.73
C ALA A 68 -6.82 16.61 -14.89
N PRO A 69 -7.24 16.93 -16.14
CA PRO A 69 -8.42 17.76 -16.38
C PRO A 69 -9.69 17.13 -15.80
N ASP A 70 -10.60 17.97 -15.29
CA ASP A 70 -11.86 17.50 -14.70
C ASP A 70 -12.69 16.67 -15.68
N GLU A 71 -12.68 17.00 -16.99
CA GLU A 71 -13.40 16.20 -17.98
C GLU A 71 -12.87 14.76 -18.09
N VAL A 72 -11.57 14.56 -17.87
CA VAL A 72 -10.97 13.22 -17.82
C VAL A 72 -11.41 12.50 -16.55
N ILE A 73 -11.48 13.21 -15.42
CA ILE A 73 -11.94 12.63 -14.16
C ILE A 73 -13.41 12.20 -14.26
N ASP A 74 -14.27 13.05 -14.82
CA ASP A 74 -15.68 12.75 -15.06
C ASP A 74 -15.86 11.51 -15.94
N GLU A 75 -15.09 11.40 -17.04
CA GLU A 75 -15.11 10.20 -17.90
C GLU A 75 -14.71 8.92 -17.14
N LEU A 76 -13.73 9.01 -16.24
CA LEU A 76 -13.30 7.88 -15.42
C LEU A 76 -14.33 7.50 -14.36
N ILE A 77 -14.98 8.49 -13.74
CA ILE A 77 -16.08 8.26 -12.81
C ILE A 77 -17.23 7.58 -13.56
N ASP A 78 -17.67 8.12 -14.70
CA ASP A 78 -18.75 7.51 -15.51
C ASP A 78 -18.43 6.06 -15.92
N ARG A 79 -17.16 5.76 -16.21
CA ARG A 79 -16.73 4.42 -16.61
C ARG A 79 -16.72 3.43 -15.45
N TYR A 80 -16.18 3.80 -14.30
CA TYR A 80 -15.89 2.86 -13.21
C TYR A 80 -16.82 2.95 -12.01
N TYR A 81 -17.60 4.03 -11.90
CA TYR A 81 -18.37 4.31 -10.69
C TYR A 81 -19.34 3.18 -10.38
N ARG A 82 -19.38 2.88 -9.09
CA ARG A 82 -20.36 2.00 -8.46
C ARG A 82 -20.55 2.44 -7.02
N GLU A 83 -21.72 2.13 -6.48
CA GLU A 83 -22.04 2.44 -5.09
C GLU A 83 -20.97 1.86 -4.15
N GLY A 84 -20.42 2.73 -3.29
CA GLY A 84 -19.37 2.37 -2.33
C GLY A 84 -17.95 2.27 -2.89
N LEU A 85 -17.69 2.68 -4.14
CA LEU A 85 -16.33 2.72 -4.69
C LEU A 85 -15.43 3.71 -3.94
N PHE A 86 -15.92 4.93 -3.81
CA PHE A 86 -15.23 6.04 -3.14
C PHE A 86 -15.68 6.17 -1.69
N THR A 87 -14.76 6.60 -0.83
CA THR A 87 -15.09 7.05 0.52
C THR A 87 -15.78 8.42 0.47
N PRO A 88 -16.47 8.84 1.54
CA PRO A 88 -17.05 10.18 1.60
C PRO A 88 -16.02 11.30 1.40
N TYR A 89 -14.79 11.13 1.89
CA TYR A 89 -13.71 12.11 1.73
C TYR A 89 -13.18 12.15 0.29
N GLU A 90 -13.05 10.98 -0.35
CA GLU A 90 -12.67 10.89 -1.75
C GLU A 90 -13.72 11.54 -2.66
N LEU A 91 -15.01 11.36 -2.36
CA LEU A 91 -16.10 12.03 -3.08
C LEU A 91 -16.06 13.55 -2.90
N GLU A 92 -15.90 14.03 -1.66
CA GLU A 92 -15.78 15.47 -1.38
C GLU A 92 -14.62 16.10 -2.17
N PHE A 93 -13.47 15.42 -2.22
CA PHE A 93 -12.33 15.84 -3.02
C PHE A 93 -12.62 15.83 -4.52
N LEU A 94 -13.27 14.79 -5.03
CA LEU A 94 -13.62 14.68 -6.46
C LEU A 94 -14.64 15.74 -6.88
N GLU A 95 -15.55 16.14 -6.01
CA GLU A 95 -16.56 17.19 -6.24
C GLU A 95 -16.00 18.61 -6.04
N ASN A 96 -14.84 18.76 -5.38
CA ASN A 96 -14.23 20.06 -5.14
C ASN A 96 -13.58 20.63 -6.42
N GLU A 97 -14.14 21.71 -6.97
CA GLU A 97 -13.64 22.40 -8.18
C GLU A 97 -12.33 23.18 -7.96
N ASP A 98 -11.96 23.48 -6.71
CA ASP A 98 -10.72 24.22 -6.37
C ASP A 98 -10.04 23.64 -5.12
N PRO A 99 -9.51 22.40 -5.18
CA PRO A 99 -8.83 21.78 -4.06
C PRO A 99 -7.55 22.52 -3.66
N GLU A 100 -7.28 22.56 -2.36
CA GLU A 100 -6.03 23.13 -1.88
C GLU A 100 -4.82 22.31 -2.34
N GLN A 101 -3.66 22.96 -2.51
CA GLN A 101 -2.45 22.28 -2.99
C GLN A 101 -2.03 21.10 -2.10
N ASP A 102 -2.23 21.20 -0.80
CA ASP A 102 -1.91 20.10 0.13
C ASP A 102 -2.86 18.91 -0.04
N GLU A 103 -4.12 19.16 -0.42
CA GLU A 103 -5.10 18.12 -0.72
C GLU A 103 -4.75 17.42 -2.04
N LEU A 104 -4.44 18.18 -3.10
CA LEU A 104 -3.94 17.65 -4.37
C LEU A 104 -2.72 16.77 -4.16
N ASN A 105 -1.74 17.26 -3.40
CA ASN A 105 -0.55 16.52 -3.04
C ASN A 105 -0.92 15.22 -2.34
N THR A 106 -1.77 15.28 -1.30
CA THR A 106 -2.20 14.10 -0.53
C THR A 106 -2.79 13.01 -1.42
N TYR A 107 -3.74 13.35 -2.29
CA TYR A 107 -4.36 12.35 -3.17
C TYR A 107 -3.44 11.88 -4.29
N SER A 108 -2.53 12.70 -4.80
CA SER A 108 -1.53 12.29 -5.81
C SER A 108 -0.62 11.15 -5.35
N TRP A 109 -0.41 11.02 -4.04
CA TRP A 109 0.41 9.93 -3.46
C TRP A 109 -0.32 8.58 -3.46
N ARG A 110 -1.65 8.54 -3.60
CA ARG A 110 -2.44 7.30 -3.54
C ARG A 110 -2.10 6.29 -4.62
N ILE A 111 -1.46 6.70 -5.71
CA ILE A 111 -0.92 5.76 -6.70
C ILE A 111 0.18 4.85 -6.12
N GLU A 112 0.92 5.27 -5.09
CA GLU A 112 1.89 4.41 -4.42
C GLU A 112 1.20 3.30 -3.60
N CYS A 113 0.00 3.53 -3.06
CA CYS A 113 -0.81 2.43 -2.52
C CYS A 113 -1.08 1.38 -3.61
N ASN A 114 -1.38 1.80 -4.83
CA ASN A 114 -1.67 0.90 -5.95
C ASN A 114 -0.47 0.05 -6.33
N SER A 115 0.75 0.57 -6.22
CA SER A 115 1.95 -0.25 -6.44
C SER A 115 1.96 -1.49 -5.54
N ALA A 116 1.58 -1.35 -4.26
CA ALA A 116 1.54 -2.45 -3.32
C ALA A 116 0.29 -3.32 -3.46
N LEU A 117 -0.88 -2.72 -3.69
CA LEU A 117 -2.14 -3.45 -3.90
C LEU A 117 -2.09 -4.32 -5.15
N LEU A 118 -1.67 -3.77 -6.28
CA LEU A 118 -1.59 -4.48 -7.57
C LEU A 118 -0.44 -5.48 -7.59
N TRP A 119 0.65 -5.21 -6.86
CA TRP A 119 1.67 -6.21 -6.60
C TRP A 119 1.09 -7.38 -5.81
N ALA A 120 0.31 -7.14 -4.76
CA ALA A 120 -0.22 -8.19 -3.90
C ALA A 120 -1.13 -9.19 -4.65
N VAL A 121 -1.83 -8.73 -5.71
CA VAL A 121 -2.65 -9.55 -6.60
C VAL A 121 -1.99 -9.89 -7.93
N SER A 122 -0.66 -9.83 -8.00
CA SER A 122 0.17 -10.27 -9.13
C SER A 122 -0.11 -9.58 -10.48
N LEU A 123 -0.80 -8.44 -10.49
CA LEU A 123 -0.94 -7.60 -11.68
C LEU A 123 0.31 -6.76 -11.93
N VAL A 124 1.03 -6.41 -10.85
CA VAL A 124 2.37 -5.83 -10.91
C VAL A 124 3.39 -6.88 -10.47
N ARG A 125 4.43 -7.08 -11.30
CA ARG A 125 5.41 -8.16 -11.08
C ARG A 125 6.33 -7.89 -9.90
N ASP A 126 6.87 -6.68 -9.80
CA ASP A 126 7.92 -6.34 -8.85
C ASP A 126 7.48 -5.15 -7.99
N LEU A 127 7.78 -5.21 -6.68
CA LEU A 127 7.68 -4.07 -5.78
C LEU A 127 9.11 -3.65 -5.43
N PRO A 128 9.68 -2.64 -6.10
CA PRO A 128 11.08 -2.27 -5.91
C PRO A 128 11.30 -1.67 -4.52
N PHE A 129 12.55 -1.64 -4.07
CA PHE A 129 12.92 -0.97 -2.83
C PHE A 129 12.43 0.50 -2.84
N PRO A 130 11.94 1.07 -1.73
CA PRO A 130 11.28 2.37 -1.72
C PRO A 130 12.28 3.54 -1.65
N ASN A 131 13.30 3.54 -2.51
CA ASN A 131 14.21 4.69 -2.67
C ASN A 131 13.66 5.74 -3.64
N ASP A 132 12.84 5.31 -4.60
CA ASP A 132 12.22 6.14 -5.62
C ASP A 132 10.74 5.77 -5.79
N LEU A 133 10.00 6.63 -6.49
CA LEU A 133 8.61 6.35 -6.90
C LEU A 133 8.53 5.09 -7.77
N SER A 134 7.36 4.47 -7.75
CA SER A 134 6.97 3.42 -8.70
C SER A 134 6.93 3.95 -10.12
N ASP A 135 6.83 3.06 -11.11
CA ASP A 135 6.47 3.44 -12.47
C ASP A 135 4.99 3.86 -12.50
N VAL A 136 4.76 5.12 -12.13
CA VAL A 136 3.43 5.73 -11.99
C VAL A 136 2.66 5.66 -13.32
N GLN A 137 3.35 5.86 -14.45
CA GLN A 137 2.71 5.78 -15.76
C GLN A 137 2.22 4.35 -16.04
N MET A 138 3.04 3.33 -15.76
CA MET A 138 2.62 1.93 -15.91
C MET A 138 1.42 1.60 -15.00
N LEU A 139 1.38 2.12 -13.76
CA LEU A 139 0.26 1.92 -12.85
C LEU A 139 -1.03 2.56 -13.37
N TYR A 140 -0.96 3.79 -13.89
CA TYR A 140 -2.09 4.43 -14.56
C TYR A 140 -2.53 3.62 -15.78
N ASP A 141 -1.60 3.30 -16.69
CA ASP A 141 -1.90 2.57 -17.92
C ASP A 141 -2.58 1.22 -17.63
N LEU A 142 -2.08 0.46 -16.65
CA LEU A 142 -2.65 -0.83 -16.27
C LEU A 142 -4.14 -0.72 -15.90
N ILE A 143 -4.52 0.29 -15.11
CA ILE A 143 -5.91 0.49 -14.70
C ILE A 143 -6.72 1.11 -15.83
N LEU A 144 -6.26 2.23 -16.39
CA LEU A 144 -7.02 3.05 -17.34
C LEU A 144 -7.22 2.37 -18.71
N GLN A 145 -6.34 1.44 -19.09
CA GLN A 145 -6.44 0.69 -20.34
C GLN A 145 -7.14 -0.68 -20.18
N SER A 146 -7.61 -1.02 -18.98
CA SER A 146 -8.29 -2.29 -18.72
C SER A 146 -9.73 -2.06 -18.27
N GLU A 147 -10.62 -2.99 -18.60
CA GLU A 147 -11.91 -3.06 -17.92
C GLU A 147 -11.75 -3.68 -16.53
N ARG A 148 -12.64 -3.31 -15.61
CA ARG A 148 -12.64 -3.85 -14.25
C ARG A 148 -12.68 -5.38 -14.25
N GLU A 149 -13.51 -5.98 -15.09
CA GLU A 149 -13.65 -7.43 -15.22
C GLU A 149 -12.38 -8.10 -15.74
N GLU A 150 -11.60 -7.42 -16.58
CA GLU A 150 -10.32 -7.94 -17.08
C GLU A 150 -9.27 -7.97 -15.97
N LEU A 151 -9.21 -6.91 -15.15
CA LEU A 151 -8.34 -6.85 -13.97
C LEU A 151 -8.66 -7.99 -12.99
N LEU A 152 -9.95 -8.22 -12.72
CA LEU A 152 -10.39 -9.31 -11.84
C LEU A 152 -10.02 -10.69 -12.36
N GLN A 153 -10.15 -10.93 -13.66
CA GLN A 153 -9.81 -12.23 -14.27
C GLN A 153 -8.30 -12.52 -14.23
N GLN A 154 -7.46 -11.48 -14.31
CA GLN A 154 -6.01 -11.61 -14.33
C GLN A 154 -5.41 -11.65 -12.92
N ALA A 155 -6.09 -11.04 -11.94
CA ALA A 155 -5.61 -10.92 -10.58
C ALA A 155 -5.53 -12.26 -9.85
N GLN A 156 -4.39 -12.50 -9.19
CA GLN A 156 -4.16 -13.67 -8.34
C GLN A 156 -3.32 -13.28 -7.13
N PHE A 157 -3.78 -13.67 -5.94
CA PHE A 157 -3.02 -13.42 -4.72
C PHE A 157 -1.63 -14.05 -4.77
N ARG A 158 -0.65 -13.27 -4.33
CA ARG A 158 0.63 -13.83 -3.86
C ARG A 158 0.43 -14.61 -2.59
N ASP A 159 1.42 -15.44 -2.27
CA ASP A 159 1.45 -16.19 -1.01
C ASP A 159 1.28 -15.24 0.19
N TYR A 160 0.39 -15.61 1.11
CA TYR A 160 0.06 -14.79 2.27
C TYR A 160 1.28 -14.43 3.13
N HIS A 161 2.26 -15.33 3.26
CA HIS A 161 3.47 -15.05 4.01
C HIS A 161 4.39 -14.06 3.29
N VAL A 162 4.40 -14.04 1.96
CA VAL A 162 5.09 -13.01 1.18
C VAL A 162 4.48 -11.64 1.43
N LEU A 163 3.14 -11.53 1.42
CA LEU A 163 2.43 -10.28 1.70
C LEU A 163 2.73 -9.75 3.11
N MET A 164 2.67 -10.64 4.10
CA MET A 164 2.96 -10.26 5.48
C MET A 164 4.43 -9.90 5.70
N ASP A 165 5.37 -10.62 5.06
CA ASP A 165 6.80 -10.31 5.13
C ASP A 165 7.09 -8.91 4.54
N GLU A 166 6.38 -8.53 3.47
CA GLU A 166 6.48 -7.21 2.87
C GLU A 166 5.90 -6.11 3.78
N LEU A 167 4.70 -6.31 4.34
CA LEU A 167 4.13 -5.36 5.31
C LEU A 167 5.06 -5.17 6.52
N ASP A 168 5.66 -6.26 7.01
CA ASP A 168 6.56 -6.25 8.14
C ASP A 168 7.90 -5.53 7.82
N LEU A 169 8.37 -5.60 6.57
CA LEU A 169 9.47 -4.76 6.08
C LEU A 169 9.09 -3.28 6.15
N TYR A 170 7.99 -2.88 5.53
CA TYR A 170 7.56 -1.48 5.53
C TYR A 170 7.27 -0.93 6.93
N TYR A 171 6.73 -1.75 7.84
CA TYR A 171 6.55 -1.38 9.25
C TYR A 171 7.87 -1.01 9.94
N ARG A 172 8.95 -1.76 9.67
CA ARG A 172 10.29 -1.47 10.19
C ARG A 172 10.94 -0.26 9.53
N LEU A 173 10.77 -0.12 8.22
CA LEU A 173 11.27 1.04 7.48
C LEU A 173 10.61 2.32 7.98
N HIS A 174 9.29 2.29 8.19
CA HIS A 174 8.55 3.45 8.68
C HIS A 174 9.00 3.85 10.09
N TRP A 175 9.15 2.88 11.01
CA TRP A 175 9.73 3.15 12.32
C TRP A 175 11.12 3.80 12.22
N ALA A 176 12.00 3.25 11.36
CA ALA A 176 13.36 3.76 11.22
C ALA A 176 13.39 5.21 10.70
N LEU A 177 12.51 5.56 9.76
CA LEU A 177 12.36 6.92 9.24
C LEU A 177 11.86 7.90 10.31
N VAL A 178 10.90 7.48 11.15
CA VAL A 178 10.42 8.28 12.27
C VAL A 178 11.54 8.49 13.29
N GLU A 179 12.26 7.44 13.65
CA GLU A 179 13.38 7.49 14.60
C GLU A 179 14.48 8.44 14.11
N THR A 180 14.91 8.33 12.85
CA THR A 180 15.97 9.20 12.31
C THR A 180 15.53 10.65 12.24
N ARG A 181 14.26 10.92 11.88
CA ARG A 181 13.69 12.27 11.89
C ARG A 181 13.68 12.86 13.30
N LEU A 182 13.23 12.11 14.31
CA LEU A 182 13.18 12.59 15.70
C LEU A 182 14.57 12.93 16.27
N HIS A 183 15.61 12.22 15.80
CA HIS A 183 16.98 12.42 16.26
C HIS A 183 17.84 13.29 15.32
N ASN A 184 17.26 13.90 14.28
CA ASN A 184 17.96 14.65 13.24
C ASN A 184 19.15 13.87 12.65
N GLN A 185 18.92 12.59 12.35
CA GLN A 185 19.88 11.69 11.73
C GLN A 185 19.47 11.39 10.29
N GLU A 186 20.44 10.93 9.50
CA GLU A 186 20.20 10.44 8.15
C GLU A 186 20.46 8.94 8.08
N LEU A 187 19.68 8.25 7.26
CA LEU A 187 19.91 6.85 6.93
C LEU A 187 21.09 6.73 5.96
N ALA A 188 21.88 5.67 6.09
CA ALA A 188 22.99 5.38 5.17
C ALA A 188 22.52 5.00 3.75
N VAL A 189 21.25 4.66 3.59
CA VAL A 189 20.60 4.31 2.34
C VAL A 189 19.46 5.29 2.07
N SER A 190 19.30 5.69 0.81
CA SER A 190 18.18 6.55 0.40
C SER A 190 16.86 5.78 0.53
N ILE A 191 15.88 6.39 1.20
CA ILE A 191 14.52 5.89 1.34
C ILE A 191 13.58 7.08 1.20
N ASN A 192 12.55 6.93 0.38
CA ASN A 192 11.49 7.90 0.24
C ASN A 192 10.41 7.64 1.32
N PRO A 193 10.19 8.58 2.27
CA PRO A 193 9.21 8.40 3.33
C PRO A 193 7.77 8.28 2.84
N GLY A 194 7.40 9.02 1.79
CA GLY A 194 6.06 8.95 1.20
C GLY A 194 5.77 7.59 0.59
N VAL A 195 6.73 7.04 -0.17
CA VAL A 195 6.61 5.70 -0.75
C VAL A 195 6.46 4.63 0.35
N VAL A 196 7.26 4.72 1.42
CA VAL A 196 7.13 3.80 2.56
C VAL A 196 5.76 3.91 3.22
N TYR A 197 5.27 5.13 3.42
CA TYR A 197 3.99 5.39 4.05
C TYR A 197 2.82 4.80 3.23
N GLU A 198 2.69 5.17 1.96
CA GLU A 198 1.56 4.76 1.11
C GLU A 198 1.56 3.25 0.83
N ARG A 199 2.73 2.66 0.53
CA ARG A 199 2.80 1.20 0.30
C ARG A 199 2.47 0.41 1.57
N ARG A 200 2.92 0.88 2.74
CA ARG A 200 2.51 0.29 4.02
C ARG A 200 1.01 0.44 4.21
N TYR A 201 0.44 1.60 3.91
CA TYR A 201 -0.99 1.89 4.07
C TYR A 201 -1.84 0.91 3.26
N GLY A 202 -1.54 0.76 1.96
CA GLY A 202 -2.22 -0.19 1.08
C GLY A 202 -2.11 -1.63 1.57
N LEU A 203 -0.93 -2.05 2.04
CA LEU A 203 -0.73 -3.40 2.60
C LEU A 203 -1.47 -3.62 3.92
N THR A 204 -1.49 -2.62 4.82
CA THR A 204 -2.23 -2.68 6.09
C THR A 204 -3.72 -2.88 5.81
N TRP A 205 -4.29 -2.07 4.92
CA TRP A 205 -5.69 -2.18 4.50
C TRP A 205 -6.01 -3.56 3.93
N LEU A 206 -5.21 -4.01 2.95
CA LEU A 206 -5.40 -5.29 2.27
C LEU A 206 -5.33 -6.47 3.23
N LEU A 207 -4.35 -6.46 4.14
CA LEU A 207 -4.13 -7.56 5.08
C LEU A 207 -5.12 -7.56 6.24
N ASN A 208 -5.85 -6.46 6.42
CA ASN A 208 -7.00 -6.31 7.31
C ASN A 208 -6.69 -6.83 8.72
N LEU A 209 -5.61 -6.32 9.32
CA LEU A 209 -5.12 -6.81 10.61
C LEU A 209 -6.08 -6.46 11.74
N ASP A 210 -6.60 -5.23 11.71
CA ASP A 210 -7.44 -4.65 12.77
C ASP A 210 -8.89 -4.39 12.34
N GLY A 211 -9.26 -4.73 11.10
CA GLY A 211 -10.62 -4.56 10.59
C GLY A 211 -10.97 -3.13 10.17
N GLU A 212 -9.98 -2.23 10.12
CA GLU A 212 -10.15 -0.81 9.78
C GLU A 212 -10.56 -0.62 8.32
N GLU A 213 -11.44 0.35 8.08
CA GLU A 213 -11.76 0.81 6.72
C GLU A 213 -10.72 1.79 6.17
N TRP A 214 -10.80 2.10 4.87
CA TRP A 214 -9.75 2.81 4.15
C TRP A 214 -9.30 4.11 4.82
N GLU A 215 -10.19 4.90 5.43
CA GLU A 215 -9.86 6.19 6.06
C GLU A 215 -9.55 6.07 7.56
N GLU A 216 -9.74 4.88 8.13
CA GLU A 216 -9.59 4.65 9.57
C GLU A 216 -8.20 4.12 9.93
N ILE A 217 -7.38 3.80 8.93
CA ILE A 217 -6.08 3.16 9.14
C ILE A 217 -5.13 4.07 9.90
N THR A 218 -4.63 3.54 11.01
CA THR A 218 -3.62 4.19 11.81
C THR A 218 -2.21 3.70 11.46
N MET A 219 -1.25 4.62 11.40
CA MET A 219 0.11 4.33 10.92
C MET A 219 1.17 4.46 12.01
N ASP A 220 0.77 4.32 13.27
CA ASP A 220 1.66 4.42 14.42
C ASP A 220 2.75 3.32 14.39
N THR A 221 3.94 3.67 14.89
CA THR A 221 5.16 2.83 14.97
C THR A 221 6.00 3.20 16.18
#